data_AF-A0A537PSD2-F1
#
_entry.id   AF-A0A537PSD2-F1
#
_cell.length_a   1.000
_cell.length_b   1.000
_cell.length_c   1.000
_cell.angle_alpha   90.00
_cell.angle_beta   90.00
_cell.angle_gamma   90.00
#
_symmetry.space_group_name_H-M   'P 1'
#
loop_
_entity.id
_entity.type
_entity.pdbx_description
1 polymer ?
#
loop_
_entity_poly.entity_id
_entity_poly.type
_entity_poly.pdbx_seq_one_letter_code
_entity_poly.pdbx_strand_id
1 'polypeptide(L)'
;MTIEGKRTMEKRFGVVSADGHCRLMHLPFDLWTKRLPRKFQDDAPRVVTGPDGTRQWVVEGRPWSGVGWAGVGRGPVNCYTRAGMAEEPEPGIFRAANARYRCEDMDRDGVDAELVNGPYEQISAIKDPELRAACVRAVNDWARELYEESNGRFIMLLPLSCQTPEEAVAELMRVAEFGLPTGVIFDWVNAPQPVLHQMWEPVWAAAAETGMPVNLHANPSGGSRQMGVGVSGLEPRNQALMRVANFPMGAMGELMSAVVFSGICDRHPGVRFVLEEAGVGWVPFLFWR
;
A
#
# COMPACT_ATOMS: atom_id res chain seq x y z
N MET A 1 -10.20 -1.02 34.44
CA MET A 1 -9.07 -1.78 33.87
C MET A 1 -8.11 -0.75 33.32
N THR A 2 -6.99 -0.56 34.01
CA THR A 2 -6.01 0.50 33.78
C THR A 2 -5.33 0.27 32.43
N ILE A 3 -5.32 1.28 31.57
CA ILE A 3 -4.58 1.26 30.30
C ILE A 3 -3.09 1.23 30.66
N GLU A 4 -2.49 0.04 30.66
CA GLU A 4 -1.04 -0.13 30.77
C GLU A 4 -0.35 0.61 29.62
N GLY A 5 0.80 1.21 29.95
CA GLY A 5 1.37 2.38 29.29
C GLY A 5 1.49 2.26 27.78
N LYS A 6 0.97 3.26 27.06
CA LYS A 6 1.37 3.55 25.68
C LYS A 6 2.89 3.68 25.65
N ARG A 7 3.57 2.68 25.10
CA ARG A 7 5.00 2.73 24.80
C ARG A 7 5.20 3.83 23.76
N THR A 8 5.52 5.04 24.21
CA THR A 8 5.95 6.12 23.32
C THR A 8 7.32 5.75 22.77
N MET A 9 7.40 5.55 21.45
CA MET A 9 8.69 5.38 20.77
C MET A 9 9.56 6.62 21.01
N GLU A 10 10.78 6.40 21.49
CA GLU A 10 11.77 7.47 21.62
C GLU A 10 12.25 7.90 20.23
N LYS A 11 12.07 9.17 19.89
CA LYS A 11 12.49 9.74 18.60
C LYS A 11 13.93 10.22 18.71
N ARG A 12 14.85 9.53 18.05
CA ARG A 12 16.27 9.88 17.98
C ARG A 12 16.53 11.03 17.01
N PHE A 13 15.83 11.06 15.88
CA PHE A 13 16.07 12.01 14.80
C PHE A 13 14.98 13.10 14.67
N GLY A 14 13.79 12.83 15.21
CA GLY A 14 12.60 13.66 15.08
C GLY A 14 11.84 13.47 13.76
N VAL A 15 12.17 12.47 12.94
CA VAL A 15 11.66 12.29 11.57
C VAL A 15 10.78 11.05 11.48
N VAL A 16 9.57 11.23 10.94
CA VAL A 16 8.69 10.13 10.53
C VAL A 16 8.50 10.22 9.03
N SER A 17 8.92 9.19 8.30
CA SER A 17 8.62 9.09 6.87
C SER A 17 7.15 8.71 6.72
N ALA A 18 6.41 9.50 5.95
CA ALA A 18 4.98 9.29 5.71
C ALA A 18 4.72 8.40 4.49
N ASP A 19 5.76 8.00 3.76
CA ASP A 19 5.64 7.18 2.56
C ASP A 19 6.91 6.35 2.32
N GLY A 20 6.77 5.06 2.51
CA GLY A 20 7.71 4.02 2.13
C GLY A 20 6.98 2.89 1.42
N HIS A 21 7.73 1.92 0.86
CA HIS A 21 7.12 0.83 0.12
C HIS A 21 7.64 -0.55 0.51
N CYS A 22 6.71 -1.46 0.71
CA CYS A 22 6.94 -2.90 0.77
C CYS A 22 6.04 -3.60 -0.26
N ARG A 23 6.51 -3.61 -1.51
CA ARG A 23 5.78 -4.15 -2.67
C ARG A 23 5.87 -5.67 -2.76
N LEU A 24 4.96 -6.29 -3.52
CA LEU A 24 4.90 -7.73 -3.80
C LEU A 24 6.28 -8.36 -4.11
N MET A 25 7.07 -7.69 -4.94
CA MET A 25 8.41 -8.12 -5.36
C MET A 25 9.40 -8.34 -4.20
N HIS A 26 9.18 -7.75 -3.03
CA HIS A 26 10.06 -7.84 -1.86
C HIS A 26 9.52 -8.75 -0.74
N LEU A 27 8.30 -9.28 -0.86
CA LEU A 27 7.68 -9.99 0.25
C LEU A 27 8.39 -11.32 0.57
N PRO A 28 8.34 -11.78 1.83
CA PRO A 28 8.80 -13.12 2.18
C PRO A 28 8.08 -14.19 1.35
N PHE A 29 8.83 -15.14 0.79
CA PHE A 29 8.28 -16.14 -0.14
C PHE A 29 7.24 -17.07 0.50
N ASP A 30 7.27 -17.18 1.82
CA ASP A 30 6.40 -18.05 2.61
C ASP A 30 5.24 -17.29 3.29
N LEU A 31 5.08 -15.99 3.03
CA LEU A 31 4.06 -15.15 3.66
C LEU A 31 2.67 -15.81 3.57
N TRP A 32 2.26 -16.15 2.36
CA TRP A 32 0.95 -16.73 2.08
C TRP A 32 0.89 -18.24 2.31
N THR A 33 1.92 -19.00 1.91
CA THR A 33 1.91 -20.46 2.06
C THR A 33 1.84 -20.88 3.54
N LYS A 34 2.37 -20.08 4.47
CA LYS A 34 2.25 -20.31 5.92
C LYS A 34 0.90 -19.89 6.53
N ARG A 35 0.20 -18.92 5.93
CA ARG A 35 -0.97 -18.26 6.54
C ARG A 35 -2.30 -18.63 5.91
N LEU A 36 -2.30 -19.02 4.63
CA LEU A 36 -3.54 -19.31 3.93
C LEU A 36 -4.12 -20.68 4.32
N PRO A 37 -5.47 -20.77 4.49
CA PRO A 37 -6.17 -22.03 4.65
C PRO A 37 -5.80 -23.07 3.59
N ARG A 38 -5.82 -24.35 3.95
CA ARG A 38 -5.43 -25.46 3.06
C ARG A 38 -6.17 -25.45 1.71
N LYS A 39 -7.44 -25.02 1.69
CA LYS A 39 -8.26 -24.95 0.47
C LYS A 39 -7.69 -24.01 -0.61
N PHE A 40 -6.83 -23.07 -0.24
CA PHE A 40 -6.25 -22.08 -1.15
C PHE A 40 -4.83 -22.41 -1.60
N GLN A 41 -4.19 -23.45 -1.06
CA GLN A 41 -2.76 -23.67 -1.23
C GLN A 41 -2.34 -23.89 -2.69
N ASP A 42 -3.18 -24.51 -3.51
CA ASP A 42 -2.89 -24.76 -4.92
C ASP A 42 -2.84 -23.46 -5.75
N ASP A 43 -3.67 -22.49 -5.39
CA ASP A 43 -3.78 -21.18 -6.05
C ASP A 43 -3.05 -20.05 -5.31
N ALA A 44 -2.52 -20.34 -4.12
CA ALA A 44 -1.84 -19.38 -3.26
C ALA A 44 -0.66 -18.71 -3.97
N PRO A 45 -0.42 -17.42 -3.69
CA PRO A 45 0.79 -16.76 -4.14
C PRO A 45 2.04 -17.50 -3.68
N ARG A 46 2.94 -17.76 -4.62
CA ARG A 46 4.23 -18.43 -4.36
C ARG A 46 5.28 -18.00 -5.36
N VAL A 47 6.54 -18.14 -4.97
CA VAL A 47 7.67 -17.95 -5.88
C VAL A 47 8.02 -19.27 -6.57
N VAL A 48 8.12 -19.23 -7.90
CA VAL A 48 8.64 -20.30 -8.74
C VAL A 48 10.00 -19.88 -9.27
N THR A 49 10.96 -20.81 -9.28
CA THR A 49 12.28 -20.60 -9.85
C THR A 49 12.39 -21.31 -11.20
N GLY A 50 12.72 -20.56 -12.24
CA GLY A 50 12.93 -21.08 -13.59
C GLY A 50 14.28 -21.80 -13.75
N PRO A 51 14.49 -22.52 -14.87
CA PRO A 51 15.73 -23.24 -15.14
C PRO A 51 16.98 -22.35 -15.22
N ASP A 52 16.79 -21.08 -15.54
CA ASP A 52 17.84 -20.05 -15.62
C ASP A 52 18.08 -19.33 -14.27
N GLY A 53 17.42 -19.79 -13.20
CA GLY A 53 17.50 -19.19 -11.87
C GLY A 53 16.64 -17.94 -11.69
N THR A 54 15.87 -17.52 -12.70
CA THR A 54 14.92 -16.41 -12.55
C THR A 54 13.81 -16.79 -11.57
N ARG A 55 13.39 -15.82 -10.75
CA ARG A 55 12.37 -16.02 -9.72
C ARG A 55 11.14 -15.18 -10.02
N GLN A 56 9.98 -15.81 -9.94
CA GLN A 56 8.71 -15.21 -10.32
C GLN A 56 7.63 -15.53 -9.31
N TRP A 57 6.91 -14.51 -8.88
CA TRP A 57 5.64 -14.65 -8.17
C TRP A 57 4.55 -15.17 -9.11
N VAL A 58 3.85 -16.20 -8.66
CA VAL A 58 2.71 -16.83 -9.34
C VAL A 58 1.53 -16.87 -8.39
N VAL A 59 0.34 -16.58 -8.88
CA VAL A 59 -0.95 -16.72 -8.14
C VAL A 59 -1.99 -17.26 -9.13
N GLU A 60 -2.89 -18.15 -8.69
CA GLU A 60 -3.87 -18.83 -9.56
C GLU A 60 -3.24 -19.50 -10.80
N GLY A 61 -2.02 -20.05 -10.63
CA GLY A 61 -1.26 -20.65 -11.73
C GLY A 61 -0.78 -19.66 -12.80
N ARG A 62 -0.89 -18.34 -12.57
CA ARG A 62 -0.46 -17.30 -13.53
C ARG A 62 0.72 -16.48 -13.01
N PRO A 63 1.64 -16.07 -13.91
CA PRO A 63 2.56 -14.96 -13.69
C PRO A 63 1.91 -13.77 -12.98
N TRP A 64 2.51 -13.32 -11.87
CA TRP A 64 2.02 -12.17 -11.10
C TRP A 64 3.04 -11.04 -11.04
N SER A 65 4.28 -11.32 -10.65
CA SER A 65 5.36 -10.33 -10.58
C SER A 65 6.74 -10.96 -10.62
N GLY A 66 7.76 -10.19 -10.93
CA GLY A 66 9.15 -10.59 -10.70
C GLY A 66 9.53 -10.45 -9.22
N VAL A 67 10.67 -11.05 -8.84
CA VAL A 67 11.22 -10.97 -7.49
C VAL A 67 12.38 -9.96 -7.43
N GLY A 68 12.31 -9.02 -6.48
CA GLY A 68 13.28 -7.93 -6.32
C GLY A 68 13.34 -6.97 -7.51
N TRP A 69 14.11 -5.89 -7.37
CA TRP A 69 14.25 -4.89 -8.44
C TRP A 69 14.79 -5.50 -9.75
N ALA A 70 15.66 -6.50 -9.66
CA ALA A 70 16.15 -7.22 -10.83
C ALA A 70 15.03 -7.97 -11.56
N GLY A 71 14.16 -8.70 -10.83
CA GLY A 71 13.07 -9.48 -11.42
C GLY A 71 11.99 -8.63 -12.09
N VAL A 72 11.84 -7.35 -11.69
CA VAL A 72 10.95 -6.39 -12.35
C VAL A 72 11.66 -5.49 -13.38
N GLY A 73 12.89 -5.82 -13.77
CA GLY A 73 13.64 -5.12 -14.83
C GLY A 73 14.18 -3.75 -14.42
N ARG A 74 14.38 -3.50 -13.13
CA ARG A 74 14.79 -2.20 -12.55
C ARG A 74 16.02 -2.27 -11.63
N GLY A 75 16.76 -3.38 -11.65
CA GLY A 75 17.96 -3.57 -10.82
C GLY A 75 18.99 -2.41 -10.88
N PRO A 76 19.34 -1.87 -12.06
CA PRO A 76 20.38 -0.84 -12.17
C PRO A 76 20.02 0.53 -11.58
N VAL A 77 18.73 0.81 -11.36
CA VAL A 77 18.24 2.15 -10.97
C VAL A 77 17.80 2.24 -9.52
N ASN A 78 17.85 1.14 -8.76
CA ASN A 78 17.39 1.13 -7.37
C ASN A 78 18.40 1.79 -6.41
N CYS A 79 17.96 2.14 -5.19
CA CYS A 79 18.80 2.76 -4.17
C CYS A 79 19.89 1.83 -3.62
N TYR A 80 19.60 0.55 -3.44
CA TYR A 80 20.56 -0.44 -2.90
C TYR A 80 21.79 -0.59 -3.81
N THR A 81 21.59 -0.77 -5.12
CA THR A 81 22.66 -0.83 -6.12
C THR A 81 23.52 0.43 -6.10
N ARG A 82 22.89 1.62 -6.02
CA ARG A 82 23.61 2.90 -5.94
C ARG A 82 24.40 3.06 -4.65
N ALA A 83 23.92 2.49 -3.55
CA ALA A 83 24.59 2.48 -2.25
C ALA A 83 25.61 1.35 -2.10
N GLY A 84 25.76 0.45 -3.09
CA GLY A 84 26.62 -0.73 -2.98
C GLY A 84 26.12 -1.75 -1.95
N MET A 85 24.81 -1.80 -1.70
CA MET A 85 24.16 -2.67 -0.73
C MET A 85 23.38 -3.79 -1.41
N ALA A 86 23.33 -4.96 -0.77
CA ALA A 86 22.47 -6.05 -1.20
C ALA A 86 21.01 -5.75 -0.84
N GLU A 87 20.13 -5.70 -1.83
CA GLU A 87 18.67 -5.60 -1.65
C GLU A 87 18.11 -6.83 -0.92
N GLU A 88 18.69 -7.99 -1.20
CA GLU A 88 18.35 -9.30 -0.62
C GLU A 88 19.62 -9.85 0.08
N PRO A 89 19.87 -9.47 1.35
CA PRO A 89 21.06 -9.90 2.07
C PRO A 89 21.11 -11.41 2.31
N GLU A 90 19.95 -12.06 2.40
CA GLU A 90 19.79 -13.50 2.58
C GLU A 90 18.71 -14.02 1.61
N PRO A 91 18.79 -15.25 1.10
CA PRO A 91 17.81 -15.79 0.15
C PRO A 91 16.37 -15.69 0.67
N GLY A 92 15.51 -14.98 -0.06
CA GLY A 92 14.11 -14.73 0.26
C GLY A 92 13.86 -13.62 1.29
N ILE A 93 14.92 -12.97 1.80
CA ILE A 93 14.84 -11.92 2.80
C ILE A 93 15.27 -10.59 2.19
N PHE A 94 14.29 -9.73 1.90
CA PHE A 94 14.52 -8.41 1.33
C PHE A 94 14.59 -7.33 2.41
N ARG A 95 15.50 -6.36 2.25
CA ARG A 95 15.65 -5.25 3.22
C ARG A 95 14.34 -4.46 3.39
N ALA A 96 13.59 -4.27 2.30
CA ALA A 96 12.32 -3.53 2.29
C ALA A 96 11.17 -4.23 3.05
N ALA A 97 11.29 -5.54 3.34
CA ALA A 97 10.22 -6.35 3.95
C ALA A 97 10.66 -7.05 5.24
N ASN A 98 11.80 -6.66 5.82
CA ASN A 98 12.35 -7.26 7.02
C ASN A 98 12.63 -6.20 8.08
N ALA A 99 12.07 -6.37 9.28
CA ALA A 99 12.14 -5.39 10.35
C ALA A 99 13.59 -4.99 10.71
N ARG A 100 14.50 -5.97 10.84
CA ARG A 100 15.92 -5.71 11.19
C ARG A 100 16.58 -4.86 10.11
N TYR A 101 16.57 -5.35 8.87
CA TYR A 101 17.26 -4.66 7.78
C TYR A 101 16.65 -3.30 7.44
N ARG A 102 15.32 -3.16 7.53
CA ARG A 102 14.64 -1.89 7.33
C ARG A 102 15.00 -0.87 8.41
N CYS A 103 15.03 -1.27 9.68
CA CYS A 103 15.44 -0.39 10.77
C CYS A 103 16.90 0.08 10.63
N GLU A 104 17.81 -0.79 10.19
CA GLU A 104 19.18 -0.36 9.90
C GLU A 104 19.25 0.68 8.77
N ASP A 105 18.41 0.54 7.74
CA ASP A 105 18.34 1.51 6.65
C ASP A 105 17.75 2.84 7.13
N MET A 106 16.69 2.79 7.94
CA MET A 106 16.12 3.97 8.60
C MET A 106 17.14 4.68 9.51
N ASP A 107 17.99 3.93 10.22
CA ASP A 107 19.07 4.51 11.04
C ASP A 107 20.13 5.23 10.20
N ARG A 108 20.41 4.74 8.98
CA ARG A 108 21.32 5.40 8.03
C ARG A 108 20.70 6.68 7.47
N ASP A 109 19.40 6.65 7.20
CA ASP A 109 18.65 7.76 6.61
C ASP A 109 18.21 8.81 7.66
N GLY A 110 18.35 8.52 8.95
CA GLY A 110 17.94 9.40 10.04
C GLY A 110 16.41 9.44 10.24
N VAL A 111 15.74 8.30 10.13
CA VAL A 111 14.28 8.14 10.23
C VAL A 111 13.93 7.33 11.48
N ASP A 112 13.06 7.86 12.34
CA ASP A 112 12.64 7.15 13.56
C ASP A 112 11.56 6.10 13.27
N ALA A 113 10.58 6.47 12.45
CA ALA A 113 9.45 5.62 12.07
C ALA A 113 9.07 5.85 10.61
N GLU A 114 8.47 4.85 9.98
CA GLU A 114 8.04 4.94 8.60
C GLU A 114 6.66 4.32 8.41
N LEU A 115 5.76 5.06 7.76
CA LEU A 115 4.54 4.52 7.18
C LEU A 115 4.85 3.86 5.84
N VAL A 116 4.38 2.62 5.65
CA VAL A 116 4.76 1.82 4.48
C VAL A 116 3.54 1.29 3.74
N ASN A 117 3.49 1.61 2.46
CA ASN A 117 2.55 1.10 1.48
C ASN A 117 2.82 -0.37 1.16
N GLY A 118 1.86 -1.24 1.51
CA GLY A 118 1.88 -2.68 1.23
C GLY A 118 1.48 -3.04 -0.22
N PRO A 119 1.37 -4.35 -0.54
CA PRO A 119 1.08 -4.86 -1.90
C PRO A 119 -0.42 -4.81 -2.28
N TYR A 120 -1.13 -3.70 -1.98
CA TYR A 120 -2.59 -3.63 -2.13
C TYR A 120 -3.04 -3.77 -3.60
N GLU A 121 -2.37 -3.10 -4.54
CA GLU A 121 -2.75 -3.07 -5.96
C GLU A 121 -2.67 -4.46 -6.60
N GLN A 122 -1.61 -5.21 -6.28
CA GLN A 122 -1.42 -6.53 -6.85
C GLN A 122 -2.45 -7.51 -6.31
N ILE A 123 -2.76 -7.42 -5.00
CA ILE A 123 -3.76 -8.29 -4.36
C ILE A 123 -5.16 -8.05 -4.96
N SER A 124 -5.51 -6.81 -5.27
CA SER A 124 -6.77 -6.50 -5.97
C SER A 124 -6.94 -7.24 -7.30
N ALA A 125 -5.85 -7.63 -7.96
CA ALA A 125 -5.88 -8.35 -9.24
C ALA A 125 -6.12 -9.87 -9.12
N ILE A 126 -6.18 -10.42 -7.90
CA ILE A 126 -6.56 -11.83 -7.66
C ILE A 126 -8.04 -12.02 -8.03
N LYS A 127 -8.34 -13.02 -8.86
CA LYS A 127 -9.68 -13.21 -9.44
C LYS A 127 -10.63 -13.88 -8.48
N ASP A 128 -10.19 -14.92 -7.78
CA ASP A 128 -10.97 -15.58 -6.73
C ASP A 128 -11.17 -14.60 -5.55
N PRO A 129 -12.42 -14.15 -5.30
CA PRO A 129 -12.71 -13.22 -4.21
C PRO A 129 -12.35 -13.77 -2.83
N GLU A 130 -12.55 -15.06 -2.58
CA GLU A 130 -12.25 -15.64 -1.28
C GLU A 130 -10.74 -15.74 -1.06
N LEU A 131 -9.98 -16.12 -2.10
CA LEU A 131 -8.53 -16.12 -2.06
C LEU A 131 -7.97 -14.71 -1.87
N ARG A 132 -8.52 -13.72 -2.59
CA ARG A 132 -8.11 -12.31 -2.45
C ARG A 132 -8.29 -11.82 -1.02
N ALA A 133 -9.48 -12.01 -0.45
CA ALA A 133 -9.76 -11.61 0.93
C ALA A 133 -8.84 -12.32 1.93
N ALA A 134 -8.56 -13.61 1.73
CA ALA A 134 -7.61 -14.35 2.56
C ALA A 134 -6.17 -13.83 2.42
N CYS A 135 -5.75 -13.42 1.22
CA CYS A 135 -4.44 -12.83 0.97
C CYS A 135 -4.28 -11.45 1.62
N VAL A 136 -5.31 -10.60 1.57
CA VAL A 136 -5.34 -9.31 2.29
C VAL A 136 -5.14 -9.55 3.79
N ARG A 137 -5.92 -10.46 4.38
CA ARG A 137 -5.82 -10.80 5.80
C ARG A 137 -4.44 -11.28 6.20
N ALA A 138 -3.85 -12.18 5.41
CA ALA A 138 -2.51 -12.71 5.65
C ALA A 138 -1.44 -11.59 5.63
N VAL A 139 -1.57 -10.61 4.72
CA VAL A 139 -0.66 -9.45 4.69
C VAL A 139 -0.88 -8.55 5.89
N ASN A 140 -2.12 -8.30 6.31
CA ASN A 140 -2.42 -7.47 7.48
C ASN A 140 -1.93 -8.12 8.79
N ASP A 141 -2.07 -9.44 8.93
CA ASP A 141 -1.55 -10.17 10.09
C ASP A 141 -0.01 -10.12 10.14
N TRP A 142 0.64 -10.30 8.98
CA TRP A 142 2.09 -10.14 8.84
C TRP A 142 2.57 -8.71 9.10
N ALA A 143 1.82 -7.70 8.65
CA ALA A 143 2.11 -6.29 8.91
C ALA A 143 2.12 -5.97 10.42
N ARG A 144 1.21 -6.56 11.19
CA ARG A 144 1.22 -6.46 12.66
C ARG A 144 2.47 -7.10 13.26
N GLU A 145 2.87 -8.28 12.78
CA GLU A 145 4.10 -8.95 13.22
C GLU A 145 5.33 -8.05 12.95
N LEU A 146 5.44 -7.47 11.75
CA LEU A 146 6.52 -6.53 11.42
C LEU A 146 6.55 -5.28 12.32
N TYR A 147 5.38 -4.74 12.67
CA TYR A 147 5.30 -3.63 13.61
C TYR A 147 5.87 -4.02 14.98
N GLU A 148 5.54 -5.21 15.49
CA GLU A 148 6.08 -5.72 16.75
C GLU A 148 7.59 -5.99 16.67
N GLU A 149 8.05 -6.66 15.62
CA GLU A 149 9.46 -6.99 15.38
C GLU A 149 10.35 -5.75 15.24
N SER A 150 9.81 -4.67 14.67
CA SER A 150 10.49 -3.39 14.50
C SER A 150 10.41 -2.48 15.73
N ASN A 151 9.81 -2.96 16.83
CA ASN A 151 9.51 -2.16 18.03
C ASN A 151 8.76 -0.86 17.69
N GLY A 152 7.79 -0.98 16.77
CA GLY A 152 6.89 0.08 16.33
C GLY A 152 7.43 1.04 15.28
N ARG A 153 8.65 0.81 14.75
CA ARG A 153 9.29 1.69 13.77
C ARG A 153 8.79 1.48 12.34
N PHE A 154 8.40 0.26 12.01
CA PHE A 154 7.89 -0.11 10.69
C PHE A 154 6.37 -0.22 10.76
N ILE A 155 5.68 0.79 10.22
CA ILE A 155 4.23 0.95 10.34
C ILE A 155 3.59 0.71 8.96
N MET A 156 3.20 -0.52 8.67
CA MET A 156 2.53 -0.80 7.40
C MET A 156 1.10 -0.26 7.39
N LEU A 157 0.74 0.41 6.30
CA LEU A 157 -0.65 0.68 5.94
C LEU A 157 -1.32 -0.63 5.55
N LEU A 158 -2.48 -0.88 6.15
CA LEU A 158 -3.16 -2.16 6.06
C LEU A 158 -4.09 -2.18 4.84
N PRO A 159 -3.83 -3.03 3.81
CA PRO A 159 -4.69 -3.09 2.64
C PRO A 159 -6.13 -3.48 2.98
N LEU A 160 -7.08 -2.88 2.28
CA LEU A 160 -8.47 -3.33 2.23
C LEU A 160 -8.75 -4.07 0.92
N SER A 161 -9.71 -5.01 0.95
CA SER A 161 -10.29 -5.54 -0.29
C SER A 161 -11.38 -4.59 -0.79
N CYS A 162 -11.01 -3.69 -1.70
CA CYS A 162 -11.89 -2.64 -2.22
C CYS A 162 -12.77 -3.10 -3.40
N GLN A 163 -13.20 -4.36 -3.43
CA GLN A 163 -14.06 -4.88 -4.50
C GLN A 163 -15.55 -4.82 -4.16
N THR A 164 -15.90 -4.92 -2.87
CA THR A 164 -17.24 -4.59 -2.37
C THR A 164 -17.16 -3.80 -1.07
N PRO A 165 -18.20 -3.02 -0.72
CA PRO A 165 -18.24 -2.30 0.56
C PRO A 165 -18.18 -3.26 1.74
N GLU A 166 -18.81 -4.42 1.65
CA GLU A 166 -18.85 -5.42 2.72
C GLU A 166 -17.47 -6.03 2.99
N GLU A 167 -16.71 -6.36 1.94
CA GLU A 167 -15.34 -6.85 2.06
C GLU A 167 -14.43 -5.80 2.73
N ALA A 168 -14.54 -4.54 2.29
CA ALA A 168 -13.73 -3.44 2.82
C ALA A 168 -14.08 -3.14 4.29
N VAL A 169 -15.37 -3.04 4.63
CA VAL A 169 -15.82 -2.80 6.02
C VAL A 169 -15.41 -3.94 6.93
N ALA A 170 -15.60 -5.20 6.51
CA ALA A 170 -15.27 -6.35 7.34
C ALA A 170 -13.78 -6.40 7.69
N GLU A 171 -12.90 -6.08 6.73
CA GLU A 171 -11.47 -6.04 7.00
C GLU A 171 -11.06 -4.79 7.79
N LEU A 172 -11.63 -3.62 7.50
CA LEU A 172 -11.39 -2.39 8.24
C LEU A 172 -11.71 -2.55 9.74
N MET A 173 -12.89 -3.10 10.05
CA MET A 173 -13.29 -3.38 11.43
C MET A 173 -12.34 -4.38 12.09
N ARG A 174 -11.94 -5.44 11.37
CA ARG A 174 -11.01 -6.45 11.90
C ARG A 174 -9.64 -5.86 12.25
N VAL A 175 -9.07 -5.04 11.37
CA VAL A 175 -7.73 -4.48 11.59
C VAL A 175 -7.72 -3.32 12.58
N ALA A 176 -8.86 -2.63 12.78
CA ALA A 176 -9.01 -1.66 13.86
C ALA A 176 -8.79 -2.29 15.25
N GLU A 177 -9.22 -3.55 15.44
CA GLU A 177 -9.00 -4.31 16.67
C GLU A 177 -7.52 -4.60 16.96
N PHE A 178 -6.61 -4.41 15.99
CA PHE A 178 -5.18 -4.54 16.27
C PHE A 178 -4.67 -3.44 17.21
N GLY A 179 -5.36 -2.30 17.30
CA GLY A 179 -4.97 -1.20 18.18
C GLY A 179 -3.61 -0.56 17.84
N LEU A 180 -3.12 -0.74 16.61
CA LEU A 180 -1.85 -0.20 16.15
C LEU A 180 -1.96 1.27 15.72
N PRO A 181 -0.89 2.06 15.84
CA PRO A 181 -0.84 3.42 15.32
C PRO A 181 -0.63 3.44 13.79
N THR A 182 -1.59 2.88 13.04
CA THR A 182 -1.56 2.77 11.57
C THR A 182 -2.86 3.28 10.92
N GLY A 183 -2.91 3.26 9.59
CA GLY A 183 -4.10 3.47 8.78
C GLY A 183 -4.36 2.30 7.84
N VAL A 184 -5.47 2.40 7.11
CA VAL A 184 -5.80 1.49 6.01
C VAL A 184 -5.44 2.12 4.69
N ILE A 185 -5.10 1.31 3.69
CA ILE A 185 -4.93 1.78 2.31
C ILE A 185 -6.06 1.29 1.43
N PHE A 186 -6.71 2.25 0.76
CA PHE A 186 -7.85 2.00 -0.12
C PHE A 186 -7.39 2.04 -1.58
N ASP A 187 -7.57 0.94 -2.30
CA ASP A 187 -7.24 0.81 -3.73
C ASP A 187 -8.26 1.54 -4.61
N TRP A 188 -8.18 2.87 -4.62
CA TRP A 188 -9.11 3.72 -5.35
C TRP A 188 -8.99 3.60 -6.88
N VAL A 189 -7.90 3.02 -7.38
CA VAL A 189 -7.68 2.81 -8.83
C VAL A 189 -8.43 1.59 -9.33
N ASN A 190 -8.30 0.47 -8.62
CA ASN A 190 -8.91 -0.80 -9.02
C ASN A 190 -10.28 -1.04 -8.37
N ALA A 191 -10.74 -0.12 -7.52
CA ALA A 191 -12.11 -0.14 -7.02
C ALA A 191 -13.13 -0.04 -8.18
N PRO A 192 -14.25 -0.79 -8.13
CA PRO A 192 -15.26 -0.79 -9.19
C PRO A 192 -15.89 0.60 -9.41
N GLN A 193 -15.96 1.41 -8.36
CA GLN A 193 -16.52 2.77 -8.42
C GLN A 193 -15.58 3.80 -7.78
N PRO A 194 -15.62 5.07 -8.22
CA PRO A 194 -14.81 6.13 -7.64
C PRO A 194 -15.14 6.37 -6.16
N VAL A 195 -14.21 6.98 -5.43
CA VAL A 195 -14.29 7.24 -3.98
C VAL A 195 -15.58 7.98 -3.57
N LEU A 196 -16.10 8.89 -4.42
CA LEU A 196 -17.33 9.65 -4.16
C LEU A 196 -18.64 8.86 -4.35
N HIS A 197 -18.58 7.63 -4.87
CA HIS A 197 -19.76 6.84 -5.12
C HIS A 197 -20.40 6.38 -3.81
N GLN A 198 -21.75 6.50 -3.71
CA GLN A 198 -22.49 6.21 -2.48
C GLN A 198 -22.35 4.77 -1.96
N MET A 199 -21.95 3.82 -2.82
CA MET A 199 -21.66 2.46 -2.37
C MET A 199 -20.58 2.40 -1.29
N TRP A 200 -19.67 3.38 -1.24
CA TRP A 200 -18.58 3.41 -0.27
C TRP A 200 -18.94 4.10 1.05
N GLU A 201 -20.16 4.64 1.18
CA GLU A 201 -20.63 5.28 2.43
C GLU A 201 -20.45 4.38 3.67
N PRO A 202 -20.73 3.06 3.62
CA PRO A 202 -20.46 2.17 4.77
C PRO A 202 -18.97 2.10 5.14
N VAL A 203 -18.05 2.20 4.17
CA VAL A 203 -16.61 2.20 4.42
C VAL A 203 -16.21 3.49 5.14
N TRP A 204 -16.74 4.64 4.70
CA TRP A 204 -16.47 5.94 5.32
C TRP A 204 -17.04 6.03 6.74
N ALA A 205 -18.24 5.49 6.95
CA ALA A 205 -18.84 5.37 8.28
C ALA A 205 -17.96 4.52 9.21
N ALA A 206 -17.52 3.35 8.75
CA ALA A 206 -16.67 2.46 9.54
C ALA A 206 -15.28 3.07 9.83
N ALA A 207 -14.69 3.77 8.87
CA ALA A 207 -13.44 4.52 9.08
C ALA A 207 -13.61 5.65 10.12
N ALA A 208 -14.74 6.35 10.09
CA ALA A 208 -15.06 7.37 11.09
C ALA A 208 -15.31 6.79 12.49
N GLU A 209 -16.00 5.65 12.57
CA GLU A 209 -16.30 4.96 13.83
C GLU A 209 -15.04 4.41 14.51
N THR A 210 -14.18 3.73 13.74
CA THR A 210 -12.92 3.17 14.23
C THR A 210 -11.84 4.23 14.42
N GLY A 211 -12.01 5.40 13.78
CA GLY A 211 -11.01 6.44 13.70
C GLY A 211 -9.80 6.07 12.85
N MET A 212 -9.80 4.96 12.10
CA MET A 212 -8.67 4.62 11.24
C MET A 212 -8.53 5.59 10.06
N PRO A 213 -7.36 6.20 9.83
CA PRO A 213 -7.14 7.00 8.63
C PRO A 213 -7.19 6.13 7.37
N VAL A 214 -7.84 6.66 6.32
CA VAL A 214 -7.89 6.07 4.98
C VAL A 214 -6.84 6.75 4.11
N ASN A 215 -5.87 5.97 3.67
CA ASN A 215 -4.77 6.43 2.83
C ASN A 215 -5.12 6.16 1.36
N LEU A 216 -4.97 7.19 0.54
CA LEU A 216 -5.16 7.21 -0.89
C LEU A 216 -3.80 7.52 -1.52
N HIS A 217 -3.10 6.46 -1.88
CA HIS A 217 -1.75 6.58 -2.41
C HIS A 217 -1.77 7.01 -3.88
N ALA A 218 -0.74 7.74 -4.27
CA ALA A 218 -0.47 8.10 -5.64
C ALA A 218 -0.45 6.92 -6.59
N ASN A 219 -1.18 7.05 -7.70
CA ASN A 219 -1.04 6.09 -8.79
C ASN A 219 -1.28 6.80 -10.14
N PRO A 220 -0.26 6.83 -11.04
CA PRO A 220 -0.38 7.41 -12.37
C PRO A 220 -1.40 6.73 -13.30
N SER A 221 -1.98 5.60 -12.87
CA SER A 221 -3.06 4.87 -13.55
C SER A 221 -4.45 5.25 -13.04
N GLY A 222 -4.53 6.04 -11.96
CA GLY A 222 -5.78 6.58 -11.42
C GLY A 222 -6.18 7.94 -11.99
N GLY A 223 -7.26 8.50 -11.43
CA GLY A 223 -7.87 9.76 -11.82
C GLY A 223 -9.07 9.54 -12.75
N SER A 224 -9.68 10.64 -13.20
CA SER A 224 -10.84 10.60 -14.09
C SER A 224 -10.52 9.71 -15.28
N ARG A 225 -11.29 8.62 -15.39
CA ARG A 225 -11.34 7.73 -16.56
C ARG A 225 -11.68 8.49 -17.87
N GLN A 226 -12.08 9.76 -17.73
CA GLN A 226 -12.36 10.71 -18.79
C GLN A 226 -11.17 11.57 -19.22
N MET A 227 -10.15 11.77 -18.37
CA MET A 227 -8.92 12.49 -18.76
C MET A 227 -7.96 11.53 -19.46
N GLY A 228 -8.38 11.12 -20.66
CA GLY A 228 -7.61 10.29 -21.57
C GLY A 228 -6.33 11.00 -22.03
N VAL A 229 -5.26 10.90 -21.25
CA VAL A 229 -3.89 11.12 -21.75
C VAL A 229 -3.30 9.78 -22.20
N GLY A 230 -3.99 9.18 -23.17
CA GLY A 230 -3.45 8.17 -24.05
C GLY A 230 -3.53 8.73 -25.47
N VAL A 231 -2.54 9.53 -25.87
CA VAL A 231 -2.47 10.02 -27.25
C VAL A 231 -1.94 8.88 -28.11
N SER A 232 -2.78 8.36 -29.00
CA SER A 232 -2.40 7.31 -29.93
C SER A 232 -1.16 7.72 -30.74
N GLY A 233 -0.19 6.82 -30.86
CA GLY A 233 1.06 7.06 -31.59
C GLY A 233 2.14 7.86 -30.86
N LEU A 234 1.93 8.27 -29.59
CA LEU A 234 3.01 8.85 -28.79
C LEU A 234 3.94 7.78 -28.22
N GLU A 235 5.24 8.11 -28.19
CA GLU A 235 6.24 7.32 -27.49
C GLU A 235 5.86 7.06 -26.02
N PRO A 236 5.92 5.80 -25.52
CA PRO A 236 5.48 5.45 -24.16
C PRO A 236 6.12 6.29 -23.05
N ARG A 237 7.41 6.65 -23.21
CA ARG A 237 8.14 7.51 -22.26
C ARG A 237 7.50 8.89 -22.14
N ASN A 238 7.10 9.50 -23.26
CA ASN A 238 6.53 10.83 -23.29
C ASN A 238 5.13 10.83 -22.65
N GLN A 239 4.35 9.78 -22.90
CA GLN A 239 3.07 9.59 -22.23
C GLN A 239 3.24 9.43 -20.70
N ALA A 240 4.22 8.66 -20.26
CA ALA A 240 4.51 8.48 -18.84
C ALA A 240 4.90 9.80 -18.15
N LEU A 241 5.75 10.62 -18.77
CA LEU A 241 6.15 11.92 -18.24
C LEU A 241 4.95 12.86 -18.04
N MET A 242 4.03 12.89 -18.99
CA MET A 242 2.81 13.71 -18.89
C MET A 242 1.92 13.26 -17.72
N ARG A 243 1.77 11.95 -17.51
CA ARG A 243 1.01 11.41 -16.36
C ARG A 243 1.64 11.81 -15.04
N VAL A 244 2.96 11.68 -14.90
CA VAL A 244 3.69 12.09 -13.69
C VAL A 244 3.56 13.59 -13.43
N ALA A 245 3.65 14.44 -14.47
CA ALA A 245 3.49 15.88 -14.31
C ALA A 245 2.07 16.30 -13.91
N ASN A 246 1.04 15.62 -14.46
CA ASN A 246 -0.36 15.90 -14.14
C ASN A 246 -0.79 15.31 -12.79
N PHE A 247 -0.03 14.37 -12.24
CA PHE A 247 -0.46 13.54 -11.11
C PHE A 247 -0.90 14.36 -9.86
N PRO A 248 -0.15 15.36 -9.37
CA PRO A 248 -0.55 16.13 -8.19
C PRO A 248 -1.87 16.92 -8.37
N MET A 249 -2.00 17.70 -9.44
CA MET A 249 -3.16 18.56 -9.63
C MET A 249 -4.35 17.84 -10.27
N GLY A 250 -4.10 16.93 -11.20
CA GLY A 250 -5.14 16.18 -11.89
C GLY A 250 -5.71 15.09 -10.99
N ALA A 251 -4.92 14.04 -10.73
CA ALA A 251 -5.40 12.86 -10.03
C ALA A 251 -5.67 13.12 -8.54
N MET A 252 -4.71 13.73 -7.84
CA MET A 252 -4.85 13.96 -6.39
C MET A 252 -5.75 15.15 -6.07
N GLY A 253 -5.78 16.17 -6.93
CA GLY A 253 -6.78 17.24 -6.87
C GLY A 253 -8.21 16.73 -7.07
N GLU A 254 -8.43 15.78 -7.98
CA GLU A 254 -9.71 15.12 -8.17
C GLU A 254 -10.12 14.30 -6.94
N LEU A 255 -9.20 13.52 -6.35
CA LEU A 255 -9.46 12.80 -5.11
C LEU A 255 -9.77 13.72 -3.94
N MET A 256 -9.00 14.81 -3.77
CA MET A 256 -9.27 15.80 -2.72
C MET A 256 -10.65 16.43 -2.92
N SER A 257 -11.00 16.77 -4.16
CA SER A 257 -12.32 17.28 -4.52
C SER A 257 -13.42 16.26 -4.22
N ALA A 258 -13.17 14.98 -4.52
CA ALA A 258 -14.11 13.90 -4.26
C ALA A 258 -14.36 13.74 -2.75
N VAL A 259 -13.34 13.74 -1.90
CA VAL A 259 -13.54 13.52 -0.45
C VAL A 259 -14.08 14.78 0.27
N VAL A 260 -13.67 15.98 -0.17
CA VAL A 260 -14.11 17.24 0.45
C VAL A 260 -15.45 17.71 -0.11
N PHE A 261 -15.55 17.93 -1.42
CA PHE A 261 -16.71 18.63 -2.02
C PHE A 261 -17.92 17.73 -2.28
N SER A 262 -17.79 16.40 -2.23
CA SER A 262 -18.96 15.50 -2.27
C SER A 262 -19.68 15.39 -0.92
N GLY A 263 -19.17 16.05 0.13
CA GLY A 263 -19.72 16.04 1.48
C GLY A 263 -19.50 14.74 2.25
N ILE A 264 -18.54 13.88 1.84
CA ILE A 264 -18.18 12.67 2.61
C ILE A 264 -17.74 13.08 4.02
N CYS A 265 -16.84 14.06 4.13
CA CYS A 265 -16.38 14.56 5.43
C CYS A 265 -17.49 15.22 6.25
N ASP A 266 -18.50 15.83 5.60
CA ASP A 266 -19.65 16.43 6.30
C ASP A 266 -20.59 15.35 6.88
N ARG A 267 -20.81 14.26 6.14
CA ARG A 267 -21.62 13.12 6.59
C ARG A 267 -20.90 12.28 7.66
N HIS A 268 -19.57 12.18 7.57
CA HIS A 268 -18.73 11.35 8.44
C HIS A 268 -17.62 12.19 9.08
N PRO A 269 -17.91 13.09 10.04
CA PRO A 269 -16.92 14.05 10.57
C PRO A 269 -15.71 13.41 11.29
N GLY A 270 -15.78 12.12 11.63
CA GLY A 270 -14.66 11.37 12.21
C GLY A 270 -13.70 10.77 11.16
N VAL A 271 -14.08 10.74 9.89
CA VAL A 271 -13.25 10.15 8.83
C VAL A 271 -12.01 11.01 8.58
N ARG A 272 -10.86 10.37 8.38
CA ARG A 272 -9.60 11.05 8.09
C ARG A 272 -9.02 10.48 6.80
N PHE A 273 -8.86 11.31 5.79
CA PHE A 273 -8.19 10.94 4.54
C PHE A 273 -6.74 11.44 4.54
N VAL A 274 -5.84 10.60 4.03
CA VAL A 274 -4.43 10.94 3.79
C VAL A 274 -4.16 10.73 2.31
N LEU A 275 -3.65 11.77 1.64
CA LEU A 275 -3.28 11.73 0.23
C LEU A 275 -1.75 11.66 0.15
N GLU A 276 -1.22 10.54 -0.37
CA GLU A 276 0.22 10.26 -0.32
C GLU A 276 0.94 10.52 -1.65
N GLU A 277 2.23 10.85 -1.59
CA GLU A 277 3.16 11.04 -2.73
C GLU A 277 2.78 12.15 -3.75
N ALA A 278 1.86 13.07 -3.40
CA ALA A 278 1.42 14.16 -4.28
C ALA A 278 2.19 15.48 -4.13
N GLY A 279 3.06 15.60 -3.12
CA GLY A 279 3.50 16.89 -2.61
C GLY A 279 2.32 17.74 -2.09
N VAL A 280 2.59 18.96 -1.64
CA VAL A 280 1.57 19.82 -0.99
C VAL A 280 1.36 21.18 -1.64
N GLY A 281 2.20 21.57 -2.60
CA GLY A 281 2.16 22.92 -3.19
C GLY A 281 0.86 23.25 -3.95
N TRP A 282 0.12 22.24 -4.40
CA TRP A 282 -1.16 22.39 -5.11
C TRP A 282 -2.36 22.56 -4.17
N VAL A 283 -2.23 22.17 -2.91
CA VAL A 283 -3.33 22.17 -1.93
C VAL A 283 -3.88 23.59 -1.70
N PRO A 284 -3.05 24.63 -1.45
CA PRO A 284 -3.55 25.99 -1.28
C PRO A 284 -4.28 26.53 -2.53
N PHE A 285 -3.84 26.11 -3.72
CA PHE A 285 -4.48 26.51 -4.97
C PHE A 285 -5.91 25.96 -5.09
N LEU A 286 -6.15 24.70 -4.69
CA LEU A 286 -7.48 24.10 -4.77
C LEU A 286 -8.48 24.79 -3.84
N PHE A 287 -8.07 25.12 -2.61
CA PHE A 287 -8.96 25.77 -1.64
C PHE A 287 -9.24 27.26 -1.92
N TRP A 288 -8.42 27.90 -2.74
CA TRP A 288 -8.63 29.29 -3.15
C TRP A 288 -9.67 29.45 -4.28
N ARG A 289 -9.81 28.44 -5.14
CA ARG A 289 -10.73 28.46 -6.28
C ARG A 289 -12.15 28.06 -5.90
#